data_AF-A0A0P1GWE7-F1
#
_entry.id   AF-A0A0P1GWE7-F1
#
_cell.length_a   1.000
_cell.length_b   1.000
_cell.length_c   1.000
_cell.angle_alpha   90.00
_cell.angle_beta   90.00
_cell.angle_gamma   90.00
#
_symmetry.space_group_name_H-M   'P 1'
#
loop_
_entity.id
_entity.type
_entity.pdbx_description
1 polymer ?
#
loop_
_entity_poly.entity_id
_entity_poly.type
_entity_poly.pdbx_seq_one_letter_code
_entity_poly.pdbx_strand_id
1 'polypeptide(L)' 'MKHVPKETTDDALIQEFLNKGGKVSVGKTKPAPAELGLSNNVWNNKLTKEEKNARDKK' A
#
# COMPACT_ATOMS: atom_id res chain seq x y z
N MET A 1 10.51 -1.30 -1.79
CA MET A 1 9.79 -2.01 -2.87
C MET A 1 10.53 -1.78 -4.17
N LYS A 2 10.80 -2.83 -4.95
CA LYS A 2 11.27 -2.67 -6.33
C LYS A 2 10.12 -2.03 -7.11
N HIS A 3 10.34 -0.85 -7.69
CA HIS A 3 9.42 -0.28 -8.66
C HIS A 3 9.58 -1.09 -9.94
N VAL A 4 8.65 -2.00 -10.18
CA VAL A 4 8.53 -2.71 -11.45
C VAL A 4 7.47 -1.95 -12.24
N PRO A 5 7.83 -1.25 -13.33
CA PRO A 5 6.85 -0.69 -14.25
C PRO A 5 5.93 -1.82 -14.70
N LYS A 6 4.61 -1.64 -14.56
CA LYS A 6 3.67 -2.61 -15.12
C LYS A 6 3.77 -2.48 -16.64
N GLU A 7 3.89 -3.61 -17.34
CA GLU A 7 3.94 -3.72 -18.81
C GLU A 7 2.88 -2.85 -19.52
N THR A 8 1.73 -2.63 -18.88
CA THR A 8 0.59 -1.87 -19.41
C THR A 8 0.62 -0.37 -19.08
N THR A 9 1.69 0.16 -18.49
CA THR A 9 1.81 1.59 -18.20
C THR A 9 2.64 2.21 -19.31
N ASP A 10 1.99 2.84 -20.29
CA ASP A 10 2.69 3.50 -21.38
C ASP A 10 3.55 4.64 -20.82
N ASP A 11 4.87 4.47 -20.82
CA ASP A 11 5.84 5.50 -20.42
C ASP A 11 5.60 6.83 -21.16
N ALA A 12 5.10 6.75 -22.40
CA ALA A 12 4.68 7.89 -23.20
C ALA A 12 3.59 8.73 -22.50
N LEU A 13 2.58 8.10 -21.89
CA LEU A 13 1.51 8.79 -21.17
C LEU A 13 2.01 9.42 -19.88
N ILE A 14 2.92 8.76 -19.16
CA ILE A 14 3.55 9.32 -17.95
C ILE A 14 4.34 10.57 -18.34
N GLN A 15 5.15 10.50 -19.40
CA GLN A 15 5.93 11.65 -19.85
C GLN A 15 5.06 12.81 -20.33
N GLU A 16 3.99 12.53 -21.08
CA GLU A 16 3.04 13.56 -21.51
C GLU A 16 2.38 14.26 -20.30
N PHE A 17 1.97 13.50 -19.28
CA PHE A 17 1.41 14.05 -18.04
C PHE A 17 2.40 14.96 -17.31
N LEU A 18 3.66 14.55 -17.19
CA LEU A 18 4.70 15.34 -16.52
C LEU A 18 5.08 16.59 -17.33
N ASN A 19 5.20 16.47 -18.65
CA ASN A 19 5.55 17.57 -19.55
C ASN A 19 4.46 18.66 -19.61
N LYS A 20 3.19 18.27 -19.43
CA LYS A 20 2.06 19.20 -19.28
C LYS A 20 1.99 19.88 -17.91
N GLY A 21 2.96 19.63 -17.03
CA GLY A 21 3.03 20.21 -15.67
C GLY A 21 2.30 19.38 -14.61
N GLY A 22 1.92 18.14 -14.91
CA GLY A 22 1.36 17.21 -13.94
C GLY A 22 2.39 16.85 -12.86
N LYS A 23 1.93 16.73 -11.61
CA LYS A 23 2.80 16.44 -10.45
C LYS A 23 2.35 15.16 -9.77
N VAL A 24 3.27 14.19 -9.66
CA VAL A 24 3.07 13.01 -8.83
C VAL A 24 3.42 13.37 -7.39
N SER A 25 2.44 13.34 -6.50
CA SER A 25 2.66 13.52 -5.06
C SER A 25 2.27 12.24 -4.33
N VAL A 26 3.16 11.77 -3.47
CA VAL A 26 2.87 10.68 -2.53
C VAL A 26 2.50 11.33 -1.20
N GLY A 27 1.21 11.33 -0.88
CA GLY A 27 0.73 11.80 0.41
C GLY A 27 1.22 10.89 1.54
N LYS A 28 1.49 11.46 2.72
CA LYS A 28 1.71 10.66 3.93
C LYS A 28 0.37 10.04 4.34
N THR A 29 0.22 8.74 4.10
CA THR A 29 -0.94 7.97 4.56
C THR A 29 -0.72 7.50 5.99
N LYS A 30 -1.79 7.45 6.79
CA LYS A 30 -1.74 6.84 8.13
C LYS A 30 -1.25 5.38 8.00
N PRO A 31 -0.38 4.90 8.90
CA PRO A 31 0.01 3.49 8.87
C PRO A 31 -1.25 2.62 9.02
N ALA A 32 -1.29 1.52 8.27
CA ALA A 32 -2.39 0.56 8.40
C ALA A 32 -2.45 0.07 9.86
N PRO A 33 -3.64 0.01 10.48
CA PRO A 33 -3.80 -0.57 11.80
C PRO A 33 -3.22 -1.98 11.81
N ALA A 34 -2.25 -2.23 12.69
CA ALA A 34 -1.56 -3.51 12.73
C ALA A 34 -2.42 -4.66 13.29
N GLU A 35 -3.69 -4.39 13.60
CA GLU A 35 -4.72 -5.41 13.90
C GLU A 35 -5.46 -5.92 12.66
N LEU A 36 -5.30 -5.27 11.50
CA LEU A 36 -5.97 -5.66 10.26
C LEU A 36 -5.14 -6.69 9.51
N GLY A 37 -5.77 -7.80 9.13
CA GLY A 37 -5.18 -8.73 8.17
C GLY A 37 -5.06 -8.09 6.79
N LEU A 38 -3.84 -8.10 6.23
CA LEU A 38 -3.55 -7.60 4.88
C LEU A 38 -3.45 -8.72 3.82
N SER A 39 -3.62 -9.99 4.22
CA SER A 39 -3.64 -11.13 3.30
C SER A 39 -5.02 -11.36 2.69
N ASN A 40 -5.06 -11.91 1.46
CA ASN A 40 -6.30 -12.19 0.71
C ASN A 40 -7.37 -12.94 1.50
N ASN A 41 -6.97 -13.81 2.44
CA ASN A 41 -7.90 -14.64 3.23
C ASN A 41 -8.34 -14.01 4.56
N VAL A 42 -7.77 -12.85 4.92
CA VAL A 42 -7.96 -12.19 6.24
C VAL A 42 -8.33 -10.72 6.06
N TRP A 43 -8.66 -10.31 4.84
CA TRP A 43 -9.02 -8.93 4.52
C TRP A 43 -10.23 -8.48 5.36
N ASN A 44 -10.09 -7.36 6.07
CA ASN A 44 -11.05 -6.82 7.06
C ASN A 44 -11.27 -7.63 8.36
N ASN A 45 -10.57 -8.75 8.56
CA ASN A 45 -10.63 -9.46 9.83
C ASN A 45 -9.65 -8.85 10.83
N LYS A 46 -10.17 -8.51 12.02
CA LYS A 46 -9.37 -8.04 13.16
C LYS A 46 -8.77 -9.24 13.89
N LEU A 47 -7.56 -9.06 14.40
CA LEU A 47 -6.95 -10.03 15.32
C LEU A 47 -7.85 -10.26 16.54
N THR A 48 -7.94 -11.51 16.97
CA THR A 48 -8.52 -11.94 18.24
C THR A 48 -7.68 -11.42 19.41
N LYS A 49 -8.24 -11.47 20.63
CA LYS A 49 -7.57 -10.95 21.83
C LYS A 49 -6.25 -11.71 22.11
N GLU A 50 -6.25 -13.00 21.85
CA GLU A 50 -5.12 -13.91 22.00
C GLU A 50 -4.01 -13.57 21.01
N GLU A 51 -4.36 -13.35 19.74
CA GLU A 51 -3.43 -12.94 18.69
C GLU A 51 -2.82 -11.56 18.95
N LYS A 52 -3.62 -10.61 19.45
CA LYS A 52 -3.13 -9.30 19.89
C LYS A 52 -2.10 -9.43 21.00
N ASN A 53 -2.40 -10.23 22.03
CA ASN A 53 -1.49 -10.48 23.14
C ASN A 53 -0.20 -11.18 22.69
N ALA A 54 -0.27 -12.13 21.76
CA ALA A 54 0.91 -12.82 21.22
C ALA A 54 1.81 -11.87 20.41
N ARG A 55 1.21 -10.91 19.71
CA ARG A 55 1.93 -9.87 18.95
C ARG A 55 2.61 -8.85 19.85
N ASP A 56 1.89 -8.37 20.88
CA ASP A 56 2.36 -7.30 21.76
C ASP A 56 3.33 -7.81 22.85
N LYS A 57 3.41 -9.12 23.07
CA LYS A 57 4.40 -9.78 23.96
C LYS A 57 5.75 -10.04 23.29
N LYS A 58 6.01 -9.45 22.13
CA LYS A 58 7.27 -9.58 21.39
C LYS A 58 8.19 -8.40 21.62
#